data_AF-A0AAW6XIB0-F1
#
_entry.id   AF-A0AAW6XIB0-F1
#
_cell.length_a   1.000
_cell.length_b   1.000
_cell.length_c   1.000
_cell.angle_alpha   90.00
_cell.angle_beta   90.00
_cell.angle_gamma   90.00
#
_symmetry.space_group_name_H-M   'P 1'
#
loop_
_entity.id
_entity.type
_entity.pdbx_description
1 polymer ?
#
loop_
_entity_poly.entity_id
_entity_poly.type
_entity_poly.pdbx_seq_one_letter_code
_entity_poly.pdbx_strand_id
1 'polypeptide(L)' 'MKKWAVIISAVGLAFAVSGCSSDYVMATKDGRMILTDGKPEIDDDTGLVSYHDQQG' A
#
# COMPACT_ATOMS: atom_id res chain seq x y z
N MET A 1 -21.78 -25.50 18.32
CA MET A 1 -20.97 -25.83 17.12
C MET A 1 -21.04 -24.75 16.04
N LYS A 2 -22.20 -24.47 15.42
CA LYS A 2 -22.30 -23.50 14.29
C LYS A 2 -21.88 -22.05 14.62
N LYS A 3 -22.16 -21.54 15.83
CA LYS A 3 -21.79 -20.17 16.22
C LYS A 3 -20.27 -19.95 16.28
N TRP A 4 -19.54 -20.96 16.73
CA TRP A 4 -18.07 -20.94 16.80
C TRP A 4 -17.43 -21.01 15.42
N ALA A 5 -18.02 -21.78 14.50
CA ALA A 5 -17.56 -21.86 13.11
C ALA A 5 -17.68 -20.51 12.38
N VAL A 6 -18.76 -19.76 12.62
CA VAL A 6 -18.96 -18.41 12.04
C VAL A 6 -17.93 -17.40 12.59
N ILE A 7 -17.62 -17.45 13.89
CA ILE A 7 -16.62 -16.55 14.49
C ILE A 7 -15.23 -16.86 13.92
N ILE A 8 -14.86 -18.14 13.82
CA ILE A 8 -13.56 -18.55 13.28
C ILE A 8 -13.42 -18.13 11.81
N SER A 9 -14.48 -18.26 10.99
CA SER A 9 -14.40 -17.84 9.60
C SER A 9 -14.32 -16.32 9.45
N ALA A 10 -15.03 -15.56 10.30
CA ALA A 10 -14.97 -14.10 10.28
C ALA A 10 -13.57 -13.58 10.66
N VAL A 11 -12.94 -14.18 11.68
CA VAL A 11 -11.59 -13.82 12.10
C VAL A 11 -10.56 -14.21 11.02
N GLY A 12 -10.68 -15.40 10.43
CA GLY A 12 -9.80 -15.83 9.34
C GLY A 12 -9.84 -14.90 8.12
N LEU A 13 -11.03 -14.40 7.76
CA LEU A 13 -11.19 -13.42 6.67
C LEU A 13 -10.57 -12.06 7.02
N ALA A 14 -10.67 -11.60 8.27
CA ALA A 14 -10.07 -10.33 8.68
C ALA A 14 -8.53 -10.34 8.56
N PHE A 15 -7.88 -11.45 8.92
CA PHE A 15 -6.42 -11.59 8.76
C PHE A 15 -5.98 -11.79 7.31
N ALA A 16 -6.84 -12.32 6.43
CA ALA A 16 -6.51 -12.47 5.02
C ALA A 16 -6.44 -11.14 4.25
N VAL A 17 -7.05 -10.06 4.78
CA VAL A 17 -7.11 -8.74 4.14
C VAL A 17 -5.98 -7.81 4.61
N SER A 18 -5.04 -8.27 5.45
CA SER A 18 -3.84 -7.49 5.76
C SER A 18 -2.89 -7.46 4.54
N GLY A 19 -3.26 -6.70 3.52
CA GLY A 19 -2.38 -6.36 2.41
C GLY A 19 -1.23 -5.53 2.96
N CYS A 20 -0.01 -6.04 2.82
CA CYS A 20 1.19 -5.25 3.10
C CYS A 20 1.34 -4.22 1.99
N SER A 21 0.85 -2.99 2.20
CA SER A 21 1.41 -1.87 1.45
C SER A 21 2.87 -1.75 1.87
N SER A 22 3.78 -1.87 0.90
CA SER A 22 5.20 -1.71 1.17
C SER A 22 5.56 -0.26 0.85
N ASP A 23 6.12 0.44 1.81
CA ASP A 23 6.66 1.78 1.56
C ASP A 23 7.81 1.69 0.56
N TYR A 24 7.87 2.65 -0.37
CA TYR A 24 9.00 2.82 -1.28
C TYR A 24 9.76 4.11 -0.96
N VAL A 25 11.07 4.09 -1.16
CA VAL A 25 11.90 5.28 -1.02
C VAL A 25 12.36 5.74 -2.39
N MET A 26 11.93 6.93 -2.78
CA MET A 26 12.38 7.58 -4.00
C MET A 26 13.56 8.51 -3.72
N ALA A 27 14.68 8.28 -4.39
CA ALA A 27 15.83 9.19 -4.38
C ALA A 27 15.73 10.16 -5.57
N THR A 28 15.61 11.45 -5.28
CA THR A 28 15.56 12.49 -6.29
C THR A 28 16.97 12.98 -6.64
N LYS A 29 17.14 13.57 -7.83
CA LYS A 29 18.43 14.06 -8.32
C LYS A 29 19.04 15.18 -7.46
N ASP A 30 18.19 15.90 -6.72
CA ASP A 30 18.61 16.94 -5.78
C ASP A 30 18.97 16.38 -4.38
N GLY A 31 18.99 15.06 -4.22
CA GLY A 31 19.44 14.37 -3.00
C GLY A 31 18.35 14.18 -1.94
N ARG A 32 17.09 14.52 -2.23
CA ARG A 32 15.97 14.24 -1.32
C ARG A 32 15.58 12.77 -1.39
N MET A 33 15.10 12.27 -0.26
CA MET A 33 14.56 10.91 -0.12
C MET A 33 13.09 11.05 0.29
N ILE A 34 12.20 10.61 -0.59
CA ILE A 34 10.74 10.71 -0.39
C ILE A 34 10.21 9.32 -0.08
N LEU A 35 9.50 9.19 1.05
CA LEU A 35 8.79 7.96 1.40
C LEU A 35 7.42 7.98 0.73
N THR A 36 7.12 6.96 -0.06
CA THR A 36 5.88 6.84 -0.81
C THR A 36 5.11 5.61 -0.37
N ASP A 37 3.78 5.74 -0.28
CA ASP A 37 2.89 4.60 -0.07
C ASP A 37 2.74 3.85 -1.39
N GLY A 38 3.26 2.64 -1.45
CA GLY A 38 3.30 1.84 -2.67
C GLY A 38 4.32 2.34 -3.71
N LYS A 39 4.33 1.64 -4.84
CA LYS A 39 5.33 1.82 -5.89
C LYS A 39 4.99 3.05 -6.74
N PRO A 40 5.93 4.00 -6.95
CA PRO A 40 5.75 5.08 -7.91
C PRO A 40 5.60 4.56 -9.35
N GLU A 41 4.76 5.23 -10.13
CA GLU A 41 4.44 4.86 -11.52
C GLU A 41 4.60 6.06 -12.46
N ILE A 42 4.78 5.78 -13.75
CA ILE A 42 4.81 6.83 -14.77
C ILE A 42 3.38 7.04 -15.22
N ASP A 43 2.92 8.28 -15.15
CA ASP A 43 1.64 8.70 -15.70
C ASP A 43 1.77 8.83 -17.22
N ASP A 44 1.02 8.03 -17.96
CA ASP A 44 1.14 7.93 -19.42
C ASP A 44 0.65 9.19 -20.16
N ASP A 45 -0.21 10.00 -19.53
CA ASP A 45 -0.77 11.22 -20.13
C ASP A 45 0.19 12.41 -20.01
N THR A 46 0.92 12.50 -18.91
CA THR A 46 1.82 13.62 -18.59
C THR A 46 3.30 13.27 -18.71
N GLY A 47 3.65 11.99 -18.66
CA GLY A 47 5.03 11.50 -18.59
C GLY A 47 5.71 11.77 -17.24
N LEU A 48 4.96 12.19 -16.21
CA LEU A 48 5.49 12.47 -14.88
C LEU A 48 5.44 11.22 -13.99
N VAL A 49 6.26 11.22 -12.93
CA VAL A 49 6.19 10.16 -11.92
C VAL A 49 5.10 10.50 -10.92
N SER A 50 4.07 9.68 -10.86
CA SER A 50 2.99 9.74 -9.88
C SER A 50 3.35 8.88 -8.66
N TYR A 51 3.11 9.43 -7.48
CA TYR A 51 3.32 8.76 -6.19
C TYR A 51 2.34 9.28 -5.15
N HIS A 52 1.98 8.43 -4.18
CA HIS A 52 1.25 8.84 -2.99
C HIS A 52 2.25 9.05 -1.85
N ASP A 53 2.13 10.18 -1.15
CA ASP A 53 2.91 10.41 0.07
C ASP A 53 2.11 10.00 1.32
N GLN A 54 2.74 10.06 2.48
CA GLN A 54 2.18 9.59 3.75
C GLN A 54 0.96 10.41 4.24
N GLN A 55 0.68 11.57 3.64
CA GLN A 55 -0.44 12.46 4.00
C GLN A 55 -1.69 12.21 3.15
N GLY A 56 -1.63 11.31 2.16
CA GLY A 56 -2.71 11.03 1.22
C GLY A 56 -2.72 11.98 0.03
#